data_AF-H9AWD0-F1
#
_entry.id   AF-H9AWD0-F1
#
_cell.length_a   1.000
_cell.length_b   1.000
_cell.length_c   1.000
_cell.angle_alpha   90.00
_cell.angle_beta   90.00
_cell.angle_gamma   90.00
#
_symmetry.space_group_name_H-M   'P 1'
#
loop_
_entity.id
_entity.type
_entity.pdbx_description
1 polymer ?
#
loop_
_entity_poly.entity_id
_entity_poly.type
_entity_poly.pdbx_seq_one_letter_code
_entity_poly.pdbx_strand_id
1 'polypeptide(L)' 'SPTVKELGKFMSDKVEGTVKWFNEAKGFGFIAQDNGGQDVFAHYSAIQGGGFKTLAEGQKVSFILGDGKKGP' A
#
# COMPACT_ATOMS: atom_id res chain seq x y z
N SER A 1 21.64 0.50 -16.75
CA SER A 1 20.34 1.09 -17.06
C SER A 1 19.27 0.03 -16.88
N PRO A 2 18.32 0.18 -15.95
CA PRO A 2 17.22 -0.78 -15.83
C PRO A 2 16.50 -0.85 -17.18
N THR A 3 16.34 -2.06 -17.73
CA THR A 3 15.69 -2.27 -19.03
C THR A 3 14.18 -2.16 -18.88
N VAL A 4 13.49 -1.74 -19.93
CA VAL A 4 12.01 -1.53 -19.98
C VAL A 4 11.20 -2.71 -19.41
N LYS A 5 11.73 -3.94 -19.44
CA LYS A 5 11.13 -5.13 -18.81
C LYS A 5 10.96 -5.00 -17.30
N GLU A 6 11.89 -4.35 -16.60
CA GLU A 6 11.83 -4.17 -15.15
C GLU A 6 10.74 -3.16 -14.78
N LEU A 7 10.62 -2.06 -15.54
CA LEU A 7 9.54 -1.08 -15.38
C LEU A 7 8.15 -1.70 -15.59
N GLY A 8 8.02 -2.61 -16.56
CA GLY A 8 6.77 -3.34 -16.80
C GLY A 8 6.36 -4.26 -15.65
N LYS A 9 7.32 -4.93 -15.00
CA LYS A 9 7.05 -5.79 -13.84
C LYS A 9 6.52 -4.98 -12.65
N PHE A 10 7.17 -3.89 -12.29
CA PHE A 10 6.74 -3.02 -11.19
C PHE A 10 5.37 -2.36 -11.44
N MET A 11 5.03 -2.06 -12.70
CA MET A 11 3.70 -1.56 -13.06
C MET A 11 2.62 -2.64 -13.00
N SER A 12 2.96 -3.91 -13.30
CA SER A 12 2.04 -5.04 -13.24
C SER A 12 1.70 -5.45 -11.80
N ASP A 13 2.62 -5.18 -10.86
CA ASP A 13 2.47 -5.50 -9.43
C ASP A 13 1.74 -4.38 -8.64
N LYS A 14 1.33 -3.30 -9.30
CA LYS A 14 0.64 -2.17 -8.69
C LYS A 14 -0.87 -2.45 -8.56
N VAL A 15 -1.37 -2.31 -7.33
CA VAL A 15 -2.77 -2.50 -6.96
C VAL A 15 -3.35 -1.18 -6.48
N GLU A 16 -4.61 -0.93 -6.82
CA GLU A 16 -5.39 0.20 -6.32
C GLU A 16 -6.29 -0.24 -5.16
N GLY A 17 -6.54 0.66 -4.22
CA GLY A 17 -7.41 0.39 -3.09
C GLY A 17 -7.86 1.65 -2.37
N THR A 18 -8.66 1.41 -1.33
CA THR A 18 -9.24 2.45 -0.49
C THR A 18 -8.85 2.21 0.96
N VAL A 19 -8.32 3.22 1.63
CA VAL A 19 -7.94 3.13 3.04
C VAL A 19 -9.21 2.89 3.88
N LYS A 20 -9.28 1.73 4.54
CA LYS A 20 -10.40 1.38 5.42
C LYS A 20 -10.32 2.10 6.74
N TRP A 21 -9.11 2.18 7.30
CA TRP A 21 -8.80 2.94 8.50
C TRP A 21 -7.28 3.02 8.65
N PHE A 22 -6.82 4.05 9.34
CA PHE A 22 -5.43 4.20 9.74
C PHE A 22 -5.36 4.85 11.11
N ASN A 23 -4.61 4.25 12.03
CA ASN A 23 -4.36 4.83 13.33
C ASN A 23 -3.02 5.56 13.29
N GLU A 24 -3.07 6.88 13.20
CA GLU A 24 -1.87 7.72 13.10
C GLU A 24 -0.94 7.58 14.31
N ALA A 25 -1.52 7.47 15.52
CA ALA A 25 -0.75 7.32 16.75
C ALA A 25 0.00 5.97 16.81
N LYS A 26 -0.59 4.91 16.25
CA LYS A 26 0.04 3.59 16.18
C LYS A 26 0.87 3.38 14.90
N GLY A 27 0.70 4.22 13.89
CA GLY A 27 1.43 4.16 12.62
C GLY A 27 1.04 3.00 11.71
N PHE A 28 -0.17 2.45 11.85
CA PHE A 28 -0.65 1.38 10.95
C PHE A 28 -2.15 1.41 10.71
N GLY A 29 -2.55 0.73 9.64
CA GLY A 29 -3.93 0.63 9.18
C GLY A 29 -4.13 -0.49 8.17
N PHE A 30 -5.29 -0.47 7.53
CA PHE A 30 -5.65 -1.41 6.47
C PHE A 30 -6.25 -0.71 5.25
N ILE A 31 -6.01 -1.29 4.08
CA ILE A 31 -6.51 -0.84 2.78
C ILE A 31 -7.36 -1.96 2.19
N ALA A 32 -8.60 -1.66 1.80
CA ALA A 32 -9.40 -2.57 0.98
C ALA A 32 -8.92 -2.51 -0.47
N GLN A 33 -8.65 -3.67 -1.08
CA GLN A 33 -8.26 -3.74 -2.49
C GLN A 33 -9.49 -3.52 -3.38
N ASP A 34 -9.35 -2.69 -4.42
CA ASP A 34 -10.47 -2.42 -5.34
C ASP A 34 -10.83 -3.65 -6.21
N ASN A 35 -9.92 -4.62 -6.32
CA ASN A 35 -10.15 -5.89 -7.02
C ASN A 35 -10.87 -6.96 -6.17
N GLY A 36 -11.30 -6.62 -4.94
CA GLY A 36 -12.00 -7.53 -4.04
C GLY A 36 -11.10 -8.57 -3.34
N GLY A 37 -9.78 -8.38 -3.38
CA GLY A 37 -8.84 -9.17 -2.59
C GLY A 37 -8.91 -8.90 -1.08
N GLN A 38 -8.04 -9.56 -0.32
CA GLN A 38 -7.99 -9.41 1.14
C GLN A 38 -7.53 -8.00 1.53
N ASP A 39 -7.97 -7.52 2.70
CA ASP A 39 -7.49 -6.25 3.23
C ASP A 39 -5.97 -6.29 3.41
N VAL A 40 -5.31 -5.22 2.97
CA VAL A 40 -3.85 -5.09 2.95
C VAL A 40 -3.41 -4.29 4.16
N PHE A 41 -2.52 -4.87 4.95
CA PHE A 41 -1.89 -4.17 6.07
C PHE A 41 -0.97 -3.06 5.56
N ALA A 42 -1.12 -1.86 6.11
CA ALA A 42 -0.31 -0.69 5.78
C ALA A 42 0.42 -0.19 7.04
N HIS A 43 1.75 -0.15 6.98
CA HIS A 43 2.59 0.44 8.04
C HIS A 43 3.19 1.76 7.56
N TYR A 44 3.33 2.74 8.45
CA TYR A 44 3.84 4.07 8.11
C TYR A 44 5.21 4.03 7.42
N SER A 45 6.05 3.04 7.71
CA SER A 45 7.37 2.90 7.09
C SER A 45 7.29 2.66 5.58
N ALA A 46 6.19 2.08 5.09
CA ALA A 46 5.96 1.79 3.68
C ALA A 46 5.32 2.96 2.92
N ILE A 47 4.84 3.99 3.63
CA ILE A 47 4.28 5.20 2.99
C ILE A 47 5.42 6.01 2.39
N GLN A 48 5.32 6.25 1.09
CA GLN A 48 6.23 7.08 0.32
C GLN A 48 5.65 8.49 0.19
N GLY A 49 6.51 9.50 0.37
CA GLY A 49 6.11 10.90 0.36
C GLY A 49 6.93 11.72 1.36
N GLY A 50 6.90 13.05 1.19
CA GLY A 50 7.44 13.98 2.18
C GLY A 50 6.38 14.36 3.23
N GLY A 51 6.81 14.71 4.45
CA GLY A 51 5.91 15.11 5.52
C GLY A 51 5.44 13.95 6.42
N PHE A 52 4.28 14.12 7.04
CA PHE A 52 3.71 13.12 7.95
C PHE A 52 3.24 11.87 7.18
N LYS A 53 3.68 10.70 7.64
CA LYS A 53 3.37 9.41 7.01
C LYS A 53 2.04 8.86 7.55
N THR A 54 0.94 9.45 7.13
CA THR A 54 -0.42 9.03 7.51
C THR A 54 -1.28 8.75 6.28
N LEU A 55 -2.42 8.09 6.51
CA LEU A 55 -3.43 7.79 5.49
C LEU A 55 -4.80 8.20 6.04
N ALA A 56 -5.58 8.96 5.26
CA ALA A 56 -6.94 9.29 5.66
C ALA A 56 -7.90 8.14 5.33
N GLU A 57 -8.88 7.88 6.19
CA GLU A 57 -9.98 6.94 5.88
C GLU A 57 -10.71 7.37 4.59
N GLY A 58 -11.01 6.41 3.72
CA GLY A 58 -11.62 6.65 2.42
C GLY A 58 -10.65 7.16 1.34
N GLN A 59 -9.39 7.44 1.68
CA GLN A 59 -8.39 7.86 0.70
C GLN A 59 -8.13 6.77 -0.34
N LYS A 60 -8.13 7.15 -1.61
CA LYS A 60 -7.65 6.30 -2.71
C LYS A 60 -6.13 6.25 -2.72
N VAL A 61 -5.60 5.04 -2.80
CA VAL A 61 -4.17 4.78 -2.75
C VAL A 61 -3.79 3.71 -3.76
N SER A 62 -2.58 3.84 -4.27
CA SER A 62 -1.95 2.80 -5.06
C SER A 62 -0.74 2.24 -4.33
N PHE A 63 -0.57 0.93 -4.35
CA PHE A 63 0.49 0.25 -3.61
C PHE A 63 0.97 -0.99 -4.35
N ILE A 64 2.13 -1.49 -3.97
CA ILE A 64 2.64 -2.79 -4.42
C ILE A 64 2.48 -3.74 -3.24
N LEU A 65 1.94 -4.93 -3.49
CA LEU A 65 1.89 -5.97 -2.48
C LEU A 65 3.32 -6.42 -2.19
N GLY A 66 3.80 -6.15 -0.98
CA GLY A 66 5.07 -6.70 -0.52
C GLY A 66 4.94 -8.20 -0.22
N ASP A 67 6.02 -8.95 -0.44
CA ASP A 67 6.15 -10.32 0.06
C ASP A 67 6.19 -10.31 1.59
N GLY A 68 5.02 -10.28 2.22
CA GLY A 68 4.88 -10.13 3.66
C GLY A 68 5.47 -11.34 4.41
N LYS A 69 6.58 -11.15 5.13
CA LYS A 69 6.91 -11.98 6.30
C LYS A 69 6.13 -11.48 7.52
N LYS A 70 4.86 -11.90 7.61
CA LYS A 70 3.91 -11.93 8.76
C LYS A 70 2.52 -11.52 8.25
N GLY A 71 1.45 -12.31 8.37
CA GLY A 71 1.16 -13.60 9.04
C GLY A 71 -0.38 -13.75 9.09
N PRO A 72 -0.97 -14.81 9.69
CA PRO A 72 -2.24 -14.63 10.40
C PRO A 72 -2.06 -13.71 11.62
#